data_AF-A0A6C0HNY2-F1
#
_entry.id   AF-A0A6C0HNY2-F1
#
_cell.length_a   1.000
_cell.length_b   1.000
_cell.length_c   1.000
_cell.angle_alpha   90.00
_cell.angle_beta   90.00
_cell.angle_gamma   90.00
#
_symmetry.space_group_name_H-M   'P 1'
#
loop_
_entity.id
_entity.type
_entity.pdbx_description
1 polymer ?
#
loop_
_entity_poly.entity_id
_entity_poly.type
_entity_poly.pdbx_seq_one_letter_code
_entity_poly.pdbx_strand_id
1 'polypeptide(L)'
;MNAKSDNPAVISEFNSLKRLVPFGIKHNKLFIEIKDISINTNGKLFYQNNNNEKKSVSSLIKHTKRLQTVRWLDHLYFIDGYGKETKFKKFVSQTYNLNFT
;
A
#
# COMPACT_ATOMS: atom_id res chain seq x y z
N MET A 1 -13.00 13.14 12.47
CA MET A 1 -12.16 12.00 12.92
C MET A 1 -11.06 11.78 11.90
N ASN A 2 -9.82 11.54 12.33
CA ASN A 2 -8.71 11.27 11.39
C ASN A 2 -8.80 9.84 10.88
N ALA A 3 -8.64 9.66 9.57
CA ALA A 3 -8.63 8.37 8.92
C ALA A 3 -7.35 7.59 9.26
N LYS A 4 -7.49 6.26 9.31
CA LYS A 4 -6.41 5.29 9.54
C LYS A 4 -6.46 4.22 8.44
N SER A 5 -5.47 3.33 8.42
CA SER A 5 -5.36 2.29 7.39
C SER A 5 -6.46 1.22 7.43
N ASP A 6 -7.19 1.13 8.53
CA ASP A 6 -8.37 0.27 8.74
C ASP A 6 -9.69 0.96 8.33
N ASN A 7 -9.65 2.21 7.84
CA ASN A 7 -10.84 2.89 7.36
C ASN A 7 -11.51 2.07 6.23
N PRO A 8 -12.84 1.84 6.27
CA PRO A 8 -13.55 1.02 5.29
C PRO A 8 -13.35 1.47 3.84
N ALA A 9 -13.26 2.78 3.58
CA ALA A 9 -13.01 3.30 2.24
C ALA A 9 -11.62 2.93 1.72
N VAL A 10 -10.60 2.94 2.60
CA VAL A 10 -9.23 2.51 2.24
C VAL A 10 -9.21 1.03 1.89
N ILE A 11 -9.86 0.19 2.70
CA ILE A 11 -9.91 -1.27 2.49
C ILE A 11 -10.68 -1.60 1.21
N SER A 12 -11.84 -0.94 1.01
CA SER A 12 -12.67 -1.14 -0.18
C SER A 12 -11.92 -0.75 -1.45
N GLU A 13 -11.35 0.46 -1.49
CA GLU A 13 -10.64 0.96 -2.67
C GLU A 13 -9.39 0.13 -2.99
N PHE A 14 -8.65 -0.27 -1.96
CA PHE A 14 -7.52 -1.19 -2.13
C PHE A 14 -7.96 -2.51 -2.77
N ASN A 15 -9.05 -3.12 -2.28
CA ASN A 15 -9.53 -4.40 -2.80
C ASN A 15 -10.06 -4.31 -4.22
N SER A 16 -10.63 -3.16 -4.61
CA SER A 16 -11.03 -2.86 -5.99
C SER A 16 -9.80 -2.75 -6.90
N LEU A 17 -8.83 -1.90 -6.53
CA LEU A 17 -7.66 -1.62 -7.36
C LEU A 17 -6.69 -2.78 -7.47
N LYS A 18 -6.44 -3.55 -6.40
CA LYS A 18 -5.41 -4.61 -6.40
C LYS A 18 -5.64 -5.71 -7.43
N ARG A 19 -6.86 -5.81 -7.98
CA ARG A 19 -7.23 -6.75 -9.04
C ARG A 19 -6.95 -6.21 -10.45
N LEU A 20 -6.75 -4.91 -10.57
CA LEU A 20 -6.69 -4.18 -11.84
C LEU A 20 -5.30 -3.62 -12.11
N VAL A 21 -4.59 -3.23 -11.06
CA VAL A 21 -3.32 -2.51 -11.17
C VAL A 21 -2.25 -3.12 -10.26
N PRO A 22 -0.98 -3.10 -10.70
CA PRO A 22 0.12 -3.55 -9.86
C PRO A 22 0.37 -2.53 -8.75
N PHE A 23 0.65 -3.05 -7.56
CA PHE A 23 1.01 -2.27 -6.39
C PHE A 23 2.46 -2.50 -6.04
N GLY A 24 3.09 -1.52 -5.41
CA GLY A 24 4.50 -1.60 -5.08
C GLY A 24 4.99 -0.50 -4.15
N ILE A 25 6.29 -0.52 -3.91
CA ILE A 25 7.00 0.49 -3.15
C ILE A 25 8.02 1.19 -4.05
N LYS A 26 8.10 2.51 -3.92
CA LYS A 26 9.12 3.31 -4.62
C LYS A 26 10.36 3.48 -3.76
N HIS A 27 11.54 3.17 -4.32
CA HIS A 27 12.84 3.39 -3.68
C HIS A 27 13.91 3.71 -4.74
N ASN A 28 14.66 4.80 -4.58
CA ASN A 28 15.73 5.23 -5.50
C ASN A 28 15.33 5.21 -6.99
N LYS A 29 14.16 5.78 -7.32
CA LYS A 29 13.54 5.80 -8.66
C LYS A 29 13.09 4.45 -9.22
N LEU A 30 13.29 3.35 -8.48
CA LEU A 30 12.78 2.04 -8.85
C LEU A 30 11.40 1.80 -8.23
N PHE A 31 10.51 1.21 -9.03
CA PHE A 31 9.26 0.63 -8.56
C PHE A 31 9.47 -0.85 -8.27
N ILE A 32 9.33 -1.24 -7.01
CA ILE A 32 9.42 -2.62 -6.57
C ILE A 32 7.99 -3.12 -6.41
N GLU A 33 7.51 -3.86 -7.41
CA GLU A 33 6.19 -4.49 -7.38
C GLU A 33 6.10 -5.48 -6.22
N ILE A 34 4.95 -5.49 -5.54
CA ILE A 34 4.63 -6.43 -4.48
C ILE A 34 3.44 -7.27 -4.94
N LYS A 35 3.68 -8.56 -5.11
CA LYS A 35 2.66 -9.53 -5.54
C LYS A 35 1.87 -10.08 -4.36
N ASP A 36 0.69 -10.62 -4.66
CA ASP A 36 -0.13 -11.38 -3.71
C ASP A 36 -0.43 -10.62 -2.40
N ILE A 37 -0.87 -9.37 -2.57
CA ILE A 37 -1.10 -8.46 -1.46
C ILE A 37 -2.50 -8.54 -0.87
N SER A 38 -2.59 -8.38 0.45
CA SER A 38 -3.85 -8.38 1.19
C SER A 38 -3.81 -7.44 2.39
N ILE A 39 -4.94 -6.80 2.68
CA ILE A 39 -5.15 -6.02 3.91
C ILE A 39 -6.03 -6.86 4.85
N ASN A 40 -5.65 -6.94 6.12
CA ASN A 40 -6.49 -7.56 7.14
C ASN A 40 -7.47 -6.55 7.77
N THR A 41 -8.37 -7.04 8.63
CA THR A 41 -9.37 -6.23 9.33
C THR A 41 -8.79 -5.11 10.19
N ASN A 42 -7.54 -5.24 10.64
CA ASN A 42 -6.83 -4.23 11.43
C ASN A 42 -6.05 -3.23 10.56
N GLY A 43 -6.30 -3.19 9.24
CA GLY A 43 -5.65 -2.27 8.31
C GLY A 43 -4.15 -2.55 8.11
N LYS A 44 -3.66 -3.75 8.41
CA LYS A 44 -2.27 -4.16 8.16
C LYS A 44 -2.16 -4.79 6.77
N LEU A 45 -1.17 -4.32 6.01
CA LEU A 45 -0.87 -4.82 4.66
C LEU A 45 0.17 -5.96 4.71
N PHE A 46 -0.13 -7.04 3.99
CA PHE A 46 0.68 -8.22 3.85
C PHE A 46 0.91 -8.56 2.38
N TYR A 47 1.96 -9.32 2.12
CA TYR A 47 2.26 -9.95 0.84
C TYR A 47 2.66 -11.41 1.09
N GLN A 48 2.52 -12.23 0.05
CA GLN A 48 3.05 -13.60 0.05
C GLN A 48 4.40 -13.60 -0.66
N ASN A 49 5.44 -14.14 -0.01
CA ASN A 49 6.74 -14.30 -0.64
C ASN A 49 6.81 -15.58 -1.48
N ASN A 50 7.94 -15.80 -2.15
CA ASN A 50 8.16 -16.99 -2.99
C ASN A 50 8.10 -18.32 -2.23
N ASN A 51 8.20 -18.29 -0.89
CA ASN A 51 8.07 -19.46 -0.02
C ASN A 51 6.63 -19.66 0.48
N ASN A 52 5.65 -18.96 -0.10
CA ASN A 52 4.25 -18.93 0.32
C ASN A 52 4.03 -18.41 1.76
N GLU A 53 4.99 -17.70 2.33
CA GLU A 53 4.87 -17.14 3.67
C GLU A 53 4.22 -15.76 3.61
N LYS A 54 3.22 -15.54 4.47
CA LYS A 54 2.60 -14.24 4.66
C LYS A 54 3.52 -13.32 5.47
N LYS A 55 4.05 -12.28 4.84
CA LYS A 55 4.93 -11.27 5.47
C LYS A 55 4.27 -9.89 5.46
N SER A 56 4.64 -9.03 6.42
CA SER A 56 4.12 -7.66 6.47
C SER A 56 4.85 -6.77 5.46
N VAL A 57 4.11 -5.98 4.68
CA VAL A 57 4.70 -4.97 3.79
C VAL A 57 5.46 -3.89 4.57
N SER A 58 5.05 -3.57 5.80
CA SER A 58 5.81 -2.68 6.67
C SER A 58 7.23 -3.21 6.95
N SER A 59 7.40 -4.53 7.14
CA SER A 59 8.73 -5.13 7.34
C SER A 59 9.59 -4.99 6.08
N LEU A 60 9.00 -5.25 4.90
CA LEU A 60 9.66 -5.04 3.61
C LEU A 60 10.12 -3.59 3.46
N ILE A 61 9.25 -2.61 3.71
CA ILE A 61 9.61 -1.18 3.58
C ILE A 61 10.73 -0.80 4.55
N LYS A 62 10.67 -1.23 5.81
CA LYS A 62 11.74 -0.95 6.79
C LYS A 62 13.09 -1.45 6.30
N HIS A 63 13.13 -2.68 5.78
CA HIS A 63 14.35 -3.27 5.23
C HIS A 63 14.83 -2.49 3.99
N THR A 64 13.96 -2.30 2.99
CA THR A 64 14.29 -1.62 1.74
C THR A 64 14.74 -0.17 1.97
N LYS A 65 14.11 0.56 2.89
CA LYS A 65 14.37 2.00 3.11
C LYS A 65 15.23 2.29 4.34
N ARG A 66 15.68 1.26 5.07
CA ARG A 66 16.43 1.37 6.34
C ARG A 66 15.74 2.26 7.38
N LEU A 67 14.44 2.07 7.56
CA LEU A 67 13.61 2.86 8.50
C LEU A 67 13.35 2.09 9.80
N GLN A 68 13.38 2.79 10.95
CA GLN A 68 13.05 2.20 12.25
C GLN A 68 11.53 2.00 12.44
N THR A 69 10.73 3.00 12.05
CA THR A 69 9.27 2.98 12.11
C THR A 69 8.69 3.26 10.72
N VAL A 70 7.54 2.65 10.41
CA VAL A 70 6.94 2.83 9.08
C VAL A 70 5.42 2.63 9.13
N ARG A 71 4.70 3.44 8.34
CA ARG A 71 3.28 3.25 8.02
C ARG A 71 3.18 2.92 6.54
N TRP A 72 2.73 1.72 6.21
CA TRP A 72 2.75 1.24 4.82
C TRP A 72 2.00 2.17 3.84
N LEU A 73 0.92 2.79 4.31
CA LEU A 73 0.08 3.71 3.52
C LEU A 73 0.91 4.88 2.97
N ASP A 74 1.93 5.34 3.70
CA ASP A 74 2.80 6.44 3.29
C ASP A 74 3.82 6.06 2.20
N HIS A 75 3.94 4.77 1.88
CA HIS A 75 4.94 4.25 0.96
C HIS A 75 4.37 3.36 -0.15
N LEU A 76 3.07 3.08 -0.12
CA LEU A 76 2.42 2.26 -1.13
C LEU A 76 2.05 3.09 -2.36
N TYR A 77 2.43 2.59 -3.52
CA TYR A 77 2.12 3.13 -4.83
C TYR A 77 1.41 2.06 -5.66
N PHE A 78 0.70 2.50 -6.70
CA PHE A 78 0.21 1.65 -7.77
C PHE A 78 0.52 2.31 -9.12
N ILE A 79 0.53 1.52 -10.20
CA ILE A 79 0.63 2.03 -11.57
C ILE A 79 -0.79 2.14 -12.12
N ASP A 80 -1.25 3.35 -12.43
CA ASP A 80 -2.61 3.56 -12.94
C ASP A 80 -2.79 3.06 -14.39
N GLY A 81 -4.03 3.15 -14.91
CA GLY A 81 -4.36 2.73 -16.29
C GLY A 81 -3.62 3.50 -17.39
N TYR A 82 -2.93 4.60 -17.06
CA TYR A 82 -2.09 5.37 -17.98
C TYR A 82 -0.60 5.06 -17.81
N GLY A 83 -0.23 4.08 -16.97
CA GLY A 83 1.15 3.72 -16.71
C GLY A 83 1.85 4.63 -15.69
N LYS A 84 1.11 5.50 -14.98
CA LYS A 84 1.69 6.48 -14.05
C LYS A 84 1.70 5.95 -12.61
N GLU A 85 2.84 6.11 -11.94
CA GLU A 85 2.97 5.80 -10.52
C GLU A 85 2.18 6.79 -9.66
N THR A 86 1.16 6.30 -8.97
CA THR A 86 0.30 7.08 -8.09
C THR A 86 0.42 6.61 -6.65
N LYS A 87 0.61 7.56 -5.72
CA LYS A 87 0.69 7.26 -4.28
C LYS A 87 -0.71 6.92 -3.77
N PHE A 88 -0.90 5.70 -3.26
CA PHE A 88 -2.21 5.19 -2.88
C PHE A 88 -2.89 6.05 -1.81
N LYS A 89 -2.16 6.46 -0.76
CA LYS A 89 -2.67 7.38 0.28
C LYS A 89 -3.25 8.67 -0.30
N LYS A 90 -2.51 9.28 -1.24
CA LYS A 90 -2.92 10.55 -1.84
C LYS A 90 -4.20 10.36 -2.64
N PHE A 91 -4.27 9.30 -3.43
CA PHE A 91 -5.44 8.94 -4.21
C PHE A 91 -6.67 8.77 -3.32
N VAL A 92 -6.63 7.89 -2.31
CA VAL A 92 -7.80 7.65 -1.44
C VAL A 92 -8.18 8.89 -0.60
N SER A 93 -7.19 9.70 -0.18
CA SER A 93 -7.46 10.98 0.48
C SER A 93 -8.30 11.91 -0.39
N GLN A 94 -7.95 12.01 -1.67
CA GLN A 94 -8.63 12.90 -2.62
C GLN A 94 -10.00 12.36 -3.01
N THR A 95 -10.11 11.06 -3.30
CA THR A 95 -11.36 10.41 -3.71
C THR A 95 -12.43 10.46 -2.62
N TYR A 96 -12.04 10.29 -1.35
CA TYR A 96 -12.98 10.15 -0.22
C TYR A 96 -12.93 11.30 0.78
N ASN A 97 -12.21 12.40 0.47
CA ASN A 97 -12.01 13.55 1.37
C ASN A 97 -11.51 13.12 2.78
N LEU A 98 -10.52 12.21 2.81
CA LEU A 98 -9.98 11.65 4.05
C LEU A 98 -8.71 12.37 4.50
N ASN A 99 -8.71 12.79 5.77
CA ASN A 99 -7.56 13.37 6.45
C ASN A 99 -6.85 12.31 7.30
N PHE A 100 -5.64 11.94 6.91
CA PHE A 100 -4.79 11.03 7.68
C PHE A 100 -3.78 11.84 8.49
N THR A 101 -3.70 11.59 9.80
CA THR A 101 -2.67 12.10 10.72
C THR A 101 -1.68 11.02 11.11
#